data_AF-A0A1F4QMH6-F1
#
_entry.id   AF-A0A1F4QMH6-F1
#
_cell.length_a   1.000
_cell.length_b   1.000
_cell.length_c   1.000
_cell.angle_alpha   90.00
_cell.angle_beta   90.00
_cell.angle_gamma   90.00
#
_symmetry.space_group_name_H-M   'P 1'
#
loop_
_entity.id
_entity.type
_entity.pdbx_description
1 polymer ?
#
loop_
_entity_poly.entity_id
_entity_poly.type
_entity_poly.pdbx_seq_one_letter_code
_entity_poly.pdbx_strand_id
1 'polypeptide(L)'
;MKRYFLLMILVLSTYGKEDDSVAAMEENKKERKKDIIMQYPLSATARQFKREEQLLRSAKQRYKDLRRIIDNNVKLFENAENKRNKLKRELDQKLSQNPYFSDLKCLENKLNACLHINKDPKKQAKCRRTFNKNKHHLDRKHNILPIYNRFSAADRVLESLKRQQIALSKEFRQLGKEIEHRNKRSNDLFEKTPKMPLSRQDVRECIEKVLK
;
A
#
# COMPACT_ATOMS: atom_id res chain seq x y z
N MET A 1 31.77 50.19 -43.53
CA MET A 1 30.57 49.91 -42.69
C MET A 1 29.31 49.54 -43.49
N LYS A 2 29.39 48.92 -44.69
CA LYS A 2 28.20 48.46 -45.44
C LYS A 2 28.27 47.03 -46.01
N ARG A 3 29.40 46.31 -45.83
CA ARG A 3 29.57 44.91 -46.29
C ARG A 3 29.30 43.84 -45.22
N TYR A 4 29.39 44.20 -43.93
CA TYR A 4 29.12 43.25 -42.84
C TYR A 4 27.62 43.10 -42.51
N PHE A 5 26.78 44.07 -42.87
CA PHE A 5 25.33 44.00 -42.63
C PHE A 5 24.61 43.09 -43.65
N LEU A 6 25.11 43.03 -44.90
CA LEU A 6 24.55 42.15 -45.92
C LEU A 6 24.89 40.66 -45.68
N LEU A 7 26.06 40.38 -45.10
CA LEU A 7 26.50 39.01 -44.79
C LEU A 7 25.73 38.39 -43.60
N MET A 8 25.30 39.19 -42.62
CA MET A 8 24.46 38.70 -41.52
C MET A 8 23.02 38.37 -41.95
N ILE A 9 22.47 39.06 -42.96
CA ILE A 9 21.13 38.76 -43.52
C ILE A 9 21.17 37.49 -44.38
N LEU A 10 22.28 37.23 -45.07
CA LEU A 10 22.47 36.01 -45.88
C LEU A 10 22.68 34.74 -45.04
N VAL A 11 23.28 34.84 -43.85
CA VAL A 11 23.42 33.70 -42.92
C VAL A 11 22.12 33.40 -42.16
N LEU A 12 21.29 34.42 -41.92
CA LEU A 12 19.95 34.23 -41.31
C LEU A 12 18.89 33.75 -42.30
N SER A 13 19.12 33.83 -43.61
CA SER A 13 18.19 33.34 -44.65
C SER A 13 18.50 31.91 -45.12
N THR A 14 19.62 31.31 -44.69
CA THR A 14 19.90 29.88 -44.90
C THR A 14 19.51 29.00 -43.71
N TYR A 15 19.16 29.59 -42.56
CA TYR A 15 18.58 28.91 -41.38
C TYR A 15 17.04 28.88 -41.41
N GLY A 16 16.45 28.80 -42.59
CA GLY A 16 15.00 28.82 -42.79
C GLY A 16 14.52 27.91 -43.93
N LYS A 17 15.25 26.83 -44.20
CA LYS A 17 14.84 25.75 -45.14
C LYS A 17 15.17 24.36 -44.59
N GLU A 18 15.05 24.18 -43.29
CA GLU A 18 14.60 22.90 -42.76
C GLU A 18 13.12 23.11 -42.52
N ASP A 19 12.23 22.49 -43.30
CA ASP A 19 10.92 22.06 -42.82
C ASP A 19 10.05 21.38 -43.89
N ASP A 20 10.35 21.50 -45.19
CA ASP A 20 9.53 20.78 -46.19
C ASP A 20 10.00 19.34 -46.43
N SER A 21 11.31 19.06 -46.37
CA SER A 21 11.85 17.72 -46.62
C SER A 21 11.69 16.77 -45.42
N VAL A 22 11.81 17.29 -44.19
CA VAL A 22 11.56 16.54 -42.94
C VAL A 22 10.06 16.33 -42.75
N ALA A 23 9.24 17.35 -43.01
CA ALA A 23 7.78 17.19 -43.00
C ALA A 23 7.32 16.20 -44.08
N ALA A 24 7.86 16.26 -45.31
CA ALA A 24 7.54 15.30 -46.36
C ALA A 24 8.07 13.88 -46.07
N MET A 25 9.22 13.73 -45.41
CA MET A 25 9.71 12.42 -44.92
C MET A 25 8.86 11.88 -43.77
N GLU A 26 8.39 12.76 -42.87
CA GLU A 26 7.46 12.41 -41.81
C GLU A 26 6.07 12.10 -42.36
N GLU A 27 5.59 12.83 -43.36
CA GLU A 27 4.35 12.55 -44.07
C GLU A 27 4.45 11.23 -44.80
N ASN A 28 5.52 10.97 -45.57
CA ASN A 28 5.77 9.66 -46.18
C ASN A 28 5.84 8.53 -45.14
N LYS A 29 6.40 8.78 -43.94
CA LYS A 29 6.38 7.81 -42.83
C LYS A 29 4.97 7.66 -42.25
N LYS A 30 4.20 8.73 -42.09
CA LYS A 30 2.82 8.72 -41.59
C LYS A 30 1.88 8.03 -42.58
N GLU A 31 2.09 8.24 -43.87
CA GLU A 31 1.34 7.67 -45.00
C GLU A 31 1.69 6.19 -45.17
N ARG A 32 2.98 5.81 -45.19
CA ARG A 32 3.39 4.39 -45.10
C ARG A 32 2.88 3.70 -43.83
N LYS A 33 2.86 4.39 -42.68
CA LYS A 33 2.26 3.87 -41.44
C LYS A 33 0.75 3.68 -41.60
N LYS A 34 0.03 4.61 -42.25
CA LYS A 34 -1.41 4.48 -42.57
C LYS A 34 -1.68 3.32 -43.54
N ASP A 35 -0.84 3.12 -44.54
CA ASP A 35 -0.99 2.03 -45.52
C ASP A 35 -0.73 0.65 -44.90
N ILE A 36 0.32 0.53 -44.07
CA ILE A 36 0.58 -0.68 -43.27
C ILE A 36 -0.58 -0.97 -42.31
N ILE A 37 -1.18 0.08 -41.75
CA ILE A 37 -2.36 0.01 -40.87
C ILE A 37 -3.61 -0.47 -41.63
N MET A 38 -3.84 0.02 -42.85
CA MET A 38 -5.03 -0.31 -43.64
C MET A 38 -4.96 -1.69 -44.31
N GLN A 39 -3.76 -2.20 -44.63
CA GLN A 39 -3.58 -3.52 -45.24
C GLN A 39 -3.63 -4.70 -44.27
N TYR A 40 -3.42 -4.46 -42.97
CA TYR A 40 -3.50 -5.50 -41.94
C TYR A 40 -4.77 -5.31 -41.11
N PRO A 41 -5.89 -5.99 -41.41
CA PRO A 41 -6.98 -6.09 -40.45
C PRO A 41 -6.36 -6.63 -39.17
N LEU A 42 -6.38 -5.85 -38.08
CA LEU A 42 -5.76 -6.24 -36.81
C LEU A 42 -6.22 -7.65 -36.48
N SER A 43 -5.30 -8.61 -36.64
CA SER A 43 -5.60 -10.02 -36.47
C SER A 43 -6.21 -10.22 -35.07
N ALA A 44 -7.00 -11.28 -34.89
CA ALA A 44 -7.56 -11.59 -33.57
C ALA A 44 -6.47 -11.53 -32.47
N THR A 45 -5.25 -11.96 -32.80
CA THR A 45 -4.04 -11.88 -31.98
C THR A 45 -3.65 -10.44 -31.60
N ALA A 46 -3.69 -9.47 -32.51
CA ALA A 46 -3.33 -8.09 -32.22
C ALA A 46 -4.38 -7.39 -31.31
N ARG A 47 -5.67 -7.71 -31.48
CA ARG A 47 -6.73 -7.23 -30.57
C ARG A 47 -6.57 -7.84 -29.17
N GLN A 48 -6.21 -9.12 -29.10
CA GLN A 48 -5.90 -9.80 -27.83
C GLN A 48 -4.66 -9.19 -27.16
N PHE A 49 -3.60 -8.89 -27.92
CA PHE A 49 -2.41 -8.22 -27.39
C PHE A 49 -2.75 -6.86 -26.78
N LYS A 50 -3.57 -6.03 -27.45
CA LYS A 50 -4.02 -4.74 -26.90
C LYS A 50 -4.76 -4.89 -25.57
N ARG A 51 -5.72 -5.82 -25.53
CA ARG A 51 -6.50 -6.09 -24.32
C ARG A 51 -5.58 -6.52 -23.19
N GLU A 52 -4.63 -7.40 -23.47
CA GLU A 52 -3.72 -7.91 -22.44
C GLU A 52 -2.73 -6.86 -21.95
N GLU A 53 -2.26 -5.97 -22.82
CA GLU A 53 -1.46 -4.79 -22.46
C GLU A 53 -2.26 -3.80 -21.58
N GLN A 54 -3.54 -3.59 -21.87
CA GLN A 54 -4.42 -2.76 -21.04
C GLN A 54 -4.62 -3.37 -19.64
N LEU A 55 -4.88 -4.69 -19.58
CA LEU A 55 -5.03 -5.41 -18.31
C LEU A 55 -3.72 -5.41 -17.51
N LEU A 56 -2.57 -5.54 -18.18
CA LEU A 56 -1.25 -5.44 -17.56
C LEU A 56 -0.98 -4.04 -16.98
N ARG A 57 -1.32 -2.97 -17.73
CA ARG A 57 -1.22 -1.59 -17.22
C ARG A 57 -2.08 -1.40 -15.96
N SER A 58 -3.32 -1.90 -16.00
CA SER A 58 -4.23 -1.85 -14.84
C SER A 58 -3.69 -2.64 -13.64
N ALA A 59 -3.17 -3.85 -13.84
CA ALA A 59 -2.57 -4.66 -12.77
C ALA A 59 -1.34 -3.98 -12.15
N LYS A 60 -0.47 -3.37 -12.97
CA LYS A 60 0.69 -2.59 -12.49
C LYS A 60 0.26 -1.38 -11.67
N GLN A 61 -0.82 -0.70 -12.06
CA GLN A 61 -1.35 0.42 -11.29
C GLN A 61 -1.90 -0.04 -9.94
N ARG A 62 -2.74 -1.09 -9.92
CA ARG A 62 -3.23 -1.72 -8.68
C ARG A 62 -2.09 -2.13 -7.75
N TYR A 63 -0.96 -2.61 -8.29
CA TYR A 63 0.21 -3.00 -7.51
C TYR A 63 0.91 -1.80 -6.86
N LYS A 64 1.02 -0.67 -7.57
CA LYS A 64 1.52 0.58 -6.99
C LYS A 64 0.61 1.09 -5.88
N ASP A 65 -0.71 1.05 -6.10
CA ASP A 65 -1.69 1.53 -5.13
C ASP A 65 -1.68 0.65 -3.87
N LEU A 66 -1.66 -0.67 -4.03
CA LEU A 66 -1.57 -1.61 -2.92
C LEU A 66 -0.26 -1.45 -2.13
N ARG A 67 0.85 -1.17 -2.81
CA ARG A 67 2.12 -0.85 -2.14
C ARG A 67 2.00 0.39 -1.24
N ARG A 68 1.37 1.46 -1.73
CA ARG A 68 1.12 2.68 -0.94
C ARG A 68 0.24 2.39 0.29
N ILE A 69 -0.78 1.55 0.13
CA ILE A 69 -1.64 1.12 1.25
C ILE A 69 -0.83 0.37 2.29
N ILE A 70 0.05 -0.55 1.86
CA ILE A 70 0.96 -1.29 2.76
C ILE A 70 1.89 -0.32 3.50
N ASP A 71 2.53 0.62 2.79
CA ASP A 71 3.46 1.58 3.41
C ASP A 71 2.74 2.46 4.44
N ASN A 72 1.49 2.86 4.17
CA ASN A 72 0.66 3.58 5.13
C ASN A 72 0.29 2.72 6.34
N ASN A 73 -0.02 1.44 6.13
CA ASN A 73 -0.34 0.52 7.21
C ASN A 73 0.85 0.29 8.14
N VAL A 74 2.08 0.24 7.60
CA VAL A 74 3.33 0.18 8.40
C VAL A 74 3.45 1.42 9.30
N LYS A 75 3.23 2.63 8.77
CA LYS A 75 3.27 3.86 9.58
C LYS A 75 2.20 3.88 10.67
N LEU A 76 0.99 3.40 10.36
CA LEU A 76 -0.07 3.27 11.36
C LEU A 76 0.30 2.27 12.46
N PHE A 77 0.95 1.17 12.08
CA PHE A 77 1.44 0.17 13.01
C PHE A 77 2.49 0.75 13.97
N GLU A 78 3.51 1.43 13.45
CA GLU A 78 4.54 2.08 14.27
C GLU A 78 3.95 3.11 15.24
N ASN A 79 3.00 3.93 14.78
CA ASN A 79 2.32 4.90 15.63
C ASN A 79 1.49 4.23 16.74
N ALA A 80 0.76 3.16 16.40
CA ALA A 80 0.00 2.39 17.37
C ALA A 80 0.91 1.71 18.40
N GLU A 81 2.07 1.21 17.97
CA GLU A 81 3.06 0.57 18.83
C GLU A 81 3.68 1.56 19.80
N ASN A 82 4.06 2.75 19.31
CA ASN A 82 4.56 3.84 20.14
C ASN A 82 3.53 4.26 21.20
N LYS A 83 2.26 4.40 20.80
CA LYS A 83 1.17 4.74 21.73
C LYS A 83 0.97 3.66 22.80
N ARG A 84 0.97 2.39 22.38
CA ARG A 84 0.86 1.24 23.28
C ARG A 84 2.02 1.17 24.26
N ASN A 85 3.25 1.39 23.80
CA ASN A 85 4.44 1.38 24.64
C ASN A 85 4.44 2.53 25.65
N LYS A 86 3.96 3.72 25.26
CA LYS A 86 3.76 4.83 26.19
C LYS A 86 2.76 4.47 27.29
N LEU A 87 1.61 3.91 26.93
CA LEU A 87 0.60 3.45 27.88
C LEU A 87 1.11 2.34 28.80
N LYS A 88 1.95 1.43 28.29
CA LYS A 88 2.60 0.41 29.10
C LYS A 88 3.49 1.02 30.17
N ARG A 89 4.36 1.96 29.79
CA ARG A 89 5.25 2.65 30.75
C ARG A 89 4.45 3.42 31.80
N GLU A 90 3.38 4.09 31.41
CA GLU A 90 2.49 4.81 32.33
C GLU A 90 1.82 3.84 33.32
N LEU A 91 1.34 2.69 32.82
CA LEU A 91 0.75 1.64 33.66
C LEU A 91 1.77 1.05 34.62
N ASP A 92 2.97 0.70 34.15
CA ASP A 92 4.05 0.15 34.97
C ASP A 92 4.49 1.16 36.05
N GLN A 93 4.59 2.44 35.70
CA GLN A 93 4.90 3.52 36.64
C GLN A 93 3.81 3.69 37.69
N LYS A 94 2.53 3.61 37.31
CA LYS A 94 1.39 3.69 38.24
C LYS A 94 1.33 2.49 39.17
N LEU A 95 1.60 1.31 38.65
CA LEU A 95 1.73 0.11 39.46
C LEU A 95 2.87 0.30 40.46
N SER A 96 4.05 0.75 40.03
CA SER A 96 5.23 0.98 40.91
C SER A 96 5.08 2.10 41.94
N GLN A 97 3.99 2.87 41.94
CA GLN A 97 3.73 3.83 43.00
C GLN A 97 3.49 3.08 44.31
N ASN A 98 4.39 3.30 45.27
CA ASN A 98 4.42 2.66 46.59
C ASN A 98 3.04 2.56 47.29
N PRO A 99 2.14 3.56 47.20
CA PRO A 99 0.81 3.49 47.80
C PRO A 99 -0.14 2.45 47.18
N TYR A 100 -0.05 2.17 45.88
CA TYR A 100 -0.91 1.17 45.24
C TYR A 100 -0.50 -0.25 45.61
N PHE A 101 0.81 -0.54 45.54
CA PHE A 101 1.34 -1.86 45.90
C PHE A 101 1.10 -2.21 47.38
N SER A 102 1.25 -1.24 48.29
CA SER A 102 0.98 -1.46 49.71
C SER A 102 -0.50 -1.74 49.97
N ASP A 103 -1.41 -0.95 49.39
CA ASP A 103 -2.86 -1.13 49.49
C ASP A 103 -3.30 -2.50 48.90
N LEU A 104 -2.74 -2.89 47.75
CA LEU A 104 -3.04 -4.17 47.09
C LEU A 104 -2.57 -5.36 47.93
N LYS A 105 -1.35 -5.31 48.47
CA LYS A 105 -0.80 -6.37 49.34
C LYS A 105 -1.64 -6.53 50.61
N CYS A 106 -2.14 -5.42 51.16
CA CYS A 106 -3.08 -5.45 52.28
C CYS A 106 -4.39 -6.20 51.91
N LEU A 107 -4.95 -5.94 50.73
CA LEU A 107 -6.13 -6.64 50.24
C LEU A 107 -5.87 -8.14 50.00
N GLU A 108 -4.71 -8.50 49.46
CA GLU A 108 -4.32 -9.90 49.24
C GLU A 108 -4.16 -10.66 50.57
N ASN A 109 -3.52 -10.06 51.56
CA ASN A 109 -3.42 -10.65 52.90
C ASN A 109 -4.80 -10.89 53.52
N LYS A 110 -5.73 -9.93 53.38
CA LYS A 110 -7.13 -10.10 53.83
C LYS A 110 -7.85 -11.22 53.10
N LEU A 111 -7.63 -11.37 51.79
CA LEU A 111 -8.18 -12.48 51.01
C LEU A 111 -7.64 -13.82 51.52
N ASN A 112 -6.32 -13.93 51.68
CA ASN A 112 -5.67 -15.17 52.14
C ASN A 112 -6.16 -15.57 53.54
N ALA A 113 -6.26 -14.63 54.47
CA ALA A 113 -6.86 -14.87 55.79
C ALA A 113 -8.31 -15.36 55.68
N CYS A 114 -9.13 -14.71 54.83
CA CYS A 114 -10.53 -15.11 54.61
C CYS A 114 -10.65 -16.53 54.04
N LEU A 115 -9.77 -16.91 53.11
CA LEU A 115 -9.72 -18.24 52.50
C LEU A 115 -9.20 -19.32 53.46
N HIS A 116 -8.25 -18.98 54.34
CA HIS A 116 -7.75 -19.88 55.39
C HIS A 116 -8.80 -20.16 56.48
N ILE A 117 -9.54 -19.14 56.91
CA ILE A 117 -10.58 -19.26 57.94
C ILE A 117 -11.80 -20.02 57.40
N ASN A 118 -12.20 -19.75 56.15
CA ASN A 118 -13.40 -20.34 55.56
C ASN A 118 -13.05 -21.53 54.65
N LYS A 119 -13.39 -22.75 55.09
CA LYS A 119 -13.24 -23.97 54.26
C LYS A 119 -14.43 -24.25 53.34
N ASP A 120 -15.58 -23.61 53.59
CA ASP A 120 -16.79 -23.74 52.76
C ASP A 120 -16.61 -23.02 51.40
N PRO A 121 -16.77 -23.72 50.25
CA PRO A 121 -16.65 -23.14 48.92
C PRO A 121 -17.53 -21.90 48.69
N LYS A 122 -18.75 -21.85 49.26
CA LYS A 122 -19.65 -20.70 49.11
C LYS A 122 -19.10 -19.46 49.82
N LYS A 123 -18.52 -19.64 51.00
CA LYS A 123 -17.88 -18.55 51.77
C LYS A 123 -16.58 -18.09 51.10
N GLN A 124 -15.78 -19.02 50.57
CA GLN A 124 -14.59 -18.69 49.77
C GLN A 124 -14.93 -17.89 48.51
N ALA A 125 -16.00 -18.26 47.80
CA ALA A 125 -16.49 -17.50 46.66
C ALA A 125 -16.88 -16.06 47.06
N LYS A 126 -17.52 -15.90 48.23
CA LYS A 126 -17.82 -14.56 48.79
C LYS A 126 -16.54 -13.77 49.08
N CYS A 127 -15.51 -14.38 49.69
CA CYS A 127 -14.20 -13.74 49.91
C CYS A 127 -13.60 -13.21 48.60
N ARG A 128 -13.58 -14.05 47.54
CA ARG A 128 -13.05 -13.67 46.21
C ARG A 128 -13.83 -12.53 45.57
N ARG A 129 -15.17 -12.55 45.66
CA ARG A 129 -16.02 -11.45 45.17
C ARG A 129 -15.73 -10.13 45.88
N THR A 130 -15.59 -10.15 47.22
CA THR A 130 -15.25 -8.96 48.01
C THR A 130 -13.86 -8.43 47.65
N PHE A 131 -12.86 -9.30 47.51
CA PHE A 131 -11.53 -8.91 47.06
C PHE A 131 -11.58 -8.24 45.68
N ASN A 132 -12.28 -8.84 44.72
CA ASN A 132 -12.41 -8.28 43.37
C ASN A 132 -13.08 -6.90 43.38
N LYS A 133 -14.12 -6.71 44.20
CA LYS A 133 -14.77 -5.39 44.37
C LYS A 133 -13.81 -4.35 44.94
N ASN A 134 -13.07 -4.70 45.99
CA ASN A 134 -12.12 -3.79 46.64
C ASN A 134 -10.92 -3.49 45.74
N LYS A 135 -10.40 -4.49 45.02
CA LYS A 135 -9.36 -4.32 44.00
C LYS A 135 -9.84 -3.36 42.91
N HIS A 136 -11.07 -3.51 42.42
CA HIS A 136 -11.63 -2.59 41.43
C HIS A 136 -11.73 -1.16 41.96
N HIS A 137 -12.14 -0.97 43.22
CA HIS A 137 -12.14 0.37 43.83
C HIS A 137 -10.71 0.94 43.96
N LEU A 138 -9.74 0.10 44.30
CA LEU A 138 -8.34 0.48 44.37
C LEU A 138 -7.79 0.90 42.99
N ASP A 139 -8.09 0.13 41.95
CA ASP A 139 -7.71 0.43 40.56
C ASP A 139 -8.30 1.76 40.08
N ARG A 140 -9.52 2.11 40.54
CA ARG A 140 -10.13 3.42 40.26
C ARG A 140 -9.45 4.54 41.06
N LYS A 141 -9.25 4.34 42.38
CA LYS A 141 -8.61 5.31 43.27
C LYS A 141 -7.23 5.72 42.75
N HIS A 142 -6.46 4.76 42.25
CA HIS A 142 -5.11 4.98 41.73
C HIS A 142 -5.06 5.22 40.20
N ASN A 143 -6.22 5.40 39.55
CA ASN A 143 -6.36 5.65 38.10
C ASN A 143 -5.70 4.60 37.19
N ILE A 144 -5.61 3.35 37.62
CA ILE A 144 -5.03 2.24 36.87
C ILE A 144 -6.01 1.73 35.82
N LEU A 145 -7.29 1.58 36.18
CA LEU A 145 -8.30 1.01 35.29
C LEU A 145 -8.47 1.81 33.98
N PRO A 146 -8.52 3.16 33.99
CA PRO A 146 -8.58 3.93 32.75
C PRO A 146 -7.35 3.73 31.85
N ILE A 147 -6.14 3.65 32.43
CA ILE A 147 -4.90 3.46 31.68
C ILE A 147 -4.87 2.04 31.08
N TYR A 148 -5.23 1.03 31.88
CA TYR A 148 -5.35 -0.35 31.43
C TYR A 148 -6.36 -0.49 30.27
N ASN A 149 -7.52 0.17 30.35
CA ASN A 149 -8.51 0.14 29.28
C ASN A 149 -7.97 0.76 27.98
N ARG A 150 -7.24 1.88 28.08
CA ARG A 150 -6.57 2.50 26.91
C ARG A 150 -5.47 1.61 26.34
N PHE A 151 -4.68 0.97 27.21
CA PHE A 151 -3.64 0.02 26.82
C PHE A 151 -4.25 -1.18 26.08
N SER A 152 -5.31 -1.79 26.63
CA SER A 152 -6.02 -2.91 26.01
C SER A 152 -6.63 -2.52 24.66
N ALA A 153 -7.20 -1.32 24.55
CA ALA A 153 -7.69 -0.81 23.27
C ALA A 153 -6.56 -0.63 22.25
N ALA A 154 -5.40 -0.12 22.66
CA ALA A 154 -4.23 0.02 21.78
C ALA A 154 -3.70 -1.35 21.31
N ASP A 155 -3.65 -2.35 22.19
CA ASP A 155 -3.28 -3.74 21.83
C ASP A 155 -4.25 -4.32 20.78
N ARG A 156 -5.57 -4.09 20.92
CA ARG A 156 -6.56 -4.53 19.94
C ARG A 156 -6.38 -3.86 18.57
N VAL A 157 -6.07 -2.57 18.55
CA VAL A 157 -5.78 -1.83 17.31
C VAL A 157 -4.54 -2.42 16.63
N LEU A 158 -3.46 -2.66 17.38
CA LEU A 158 -2.26 -3.30 16.84
C LEU A 158 -2.56 -4.67 16.23
N GLU A 159 -3.37 -5.47 16.92
CA GLU A 159 -3.74 -6.80 16.42
C GLU A 159 -4.58 -6.71 15.12
N SER A 160 -5.48 -5.73 15.02
CA SER A 160 -6.21 -5.44 13.79
C SER A 160 -5.28 -5.05 12.64
N LEU A 161 -4.30 -4.18 12.89
CA LEU A 161 -3.33 -3.73 11.90
C LEU A 161 -2.43 -4.88 11.41
N LYS A 162 -2.03 -5.81 12.30
CA LYS A 162 -1.29 -7.03 11.91
C LYS A 162 -2.10 -7.91 10.97
N ARG A 163 -3.39 -8.13 11.29
CA ARG A 163 -4.27 -8.94 10.43
C ARG A 163 -4.46 -8.30 9.06
N GLN A 164 -4.64 -6.98 9.01
CA GLN A 164 -4.68 -6.22 7.76
C GLN A 164 -3.36 -6.36 6.99
N GLN A 165 -2.21 -6.24 7.65
CA GLN A 165 -0.90 -6.38 7.01
C GLN A 165 -0.71 -7.76 6.37
N ILE A 166 -1.17 -8.83 7.03
CA ILE A 166 -1.13 -10.20 6.50
C ILE A 166 -2.03 -10.33 5.27
N ALA A 167 -3.25 -9.80 5.32
CA ALA A 167 -4.18 -9.82 4.18
C ALA A 167 -3.61 -9.06 2.98
N LEU A 168 -3.14 -7.82 3.19
CA LEU A 168 -2.53 -6.98 2.15
C LEU A 168 -1.30 -7.66 1.54
N SER A 169 -0.47 -8.33 2.35
CA SER A 169 0.71 -9.06 1.87
C SER A 169 0.34 -10.25 0.96
N LYS A 170 -0.78 -10.94 1.25
CA LYS A 170 -1.29 -12.02 0.40
C LYS A 170 -1.78 -11.47 -0.94
N GLU A 171 -2.59 -10.42 -0.91
CA GLU A 171 -3.07 -9.74 -2.12
C GLU A 171 -1.92 -9.22 -2.98
N PHE A 172 -0.89 -8.65 -2.35
CA PHE A 172 0.28 -8.11 -3.04
C PHE A 172 1.08 -9.20 -3.76
N ARG A 173 1.27 -10.35 -3.12
CA ARG A 173 1.89 -11.52 -3.75
C ARG A 173 1.06 -12.06 -4.91
N GLN A 174 -0.26 -12.13 -4.75
CA GLN A 174 -1.15 -12.62 -5.80
C GLN A 174 -1.13 -11.69 -7.02
N LEU A 175 -1.13 -10.39 -6.81
CA LEU A 175 -1.06 -9.39 -7.87
C LEU A 175 0.30 -9.40 -8.58
N GLY A 176 1.39 -9.67 -7.86
CA GLY A 176 2.71 -9.91 -8.45
C GLY A 176 2.70 -11.09 -9.43
N LYS A 177 2.08 -12.22 -9.03
CA LYS A 177 1.90 -13.39 -9.91
C LYS A 177 1.01 -13.07 -11.13
N GLU A 178 -0.06 -12.29 -10.94
CA GLU A 178 -0.92 -11.84 -12.05
C GLU A 178 -0.12 -11.01 -13.07
N ILE A 179 0.69 -10.05 -12.60
CA ILE A 179 1.54 -9.24 -13.47
C ILE A 179 2.53 -10.11 -14.24
N GLU A 180 3.18 -11.08 -13.58
CA GLU A 180 4.13 -11.98 -14.23
C GLU A 180 3.45 -12.82 -15.31
N HIS A 181 2.30 -13.43 -14.99
CA HIS A 181 1.51 -14.22 -15.93
C HIS A 181 1.05 -13.38 -17.13
N ARG A 182 0.55 -12.16 -16.90
CA ARG A 182 0.11 -11.25 -17.96
C ARG A 182 1.27 -10.74 -18.81
N ASN A 183 2.45 -10.50 -18.22
CA ASN A 183 3.65 -10.16 -18.96
C ASN A 183 4.05 -11.29 -19.92
N LYS A 184 4.07 -12.55 -19.44
CA LYS A 184 4.35 -13.73 -20.28
C LYS A 184 3.36 -13.81 -21.43
N ARG A 185 2.05 -13.78 -21.13
CA ARG A 185 0.99 -13.83 -22.14
C ARG A 185 1.05 -12.67 -23.14
N SER A 186 1.39 -11.46 -22.69
CA SER A 186 1.57 -10.30 -23.55
C SER A 186 2.76 -10.48 -24.50
N ASN A 187 3.88 -11.02 -24.02
CA ASN A 187 5.04 -11.33 -24.85
C ASN A 187 4.71 -12.43 -25.87
N ASP A 188 4.05 -13.51 -25.45
CA ASP A 188 3.64 -14.59 -26.35
C ASP A 188 2.71 -14.09 -27.47
N LEU A 189 1.77 -13.19 -27.12
CA LEU A 189 0.88 -12.57 -28.10
C LEU A 189 1.63 -11.62 -29.05
N PHE A 190 2.65 -10.91 -28.56
CA PHE A 190 3.50 -10.05 -29.37
C PHE A 190 4.33 -10.87 -30.38
N GLU A 191 4.90 -12.00 -29.97
CA GLU A 191 5.66 -12.90 -30.84
C GLU A 191 4.77 -13.55 -31.91
N LYS A 192 3.49 -13.81 -31.58
CA LYS A 192 2.48 -14.36 -32.49
C LYS A 192 1.82 -13.31 -33.39
N THR A 193 1.97 -12.02 -33.10
CA THR A 193 1.56 -10.98 -34.06
C THR A 193 2.53 -11.00 -35.25
N PRO A 194 2.03 -10.90 -36.50
CA PRO A 194 2.89 -10.80 -37.68
C PRO A 194 3.93 -9.70 -37.47
N LYS A 195 5.20 -9.97 -37.79
CA LYS A 195 6.29 -9.00 -37.68
C LYS A 195 6.01 -7.80 -38.59
N MET A 196 5.30 -6.80 -38.07
CA MET A 196 5.37 -5.46 -38.63
C MET A 196 6.80 -4.95 -38.42
N PRO A 197 7.40 -4.20 -39.35
CA PRO A 197 8.74 -3.60 -39.22
C PRO A 197 8.77 -2.45 -38.19
N LEU A 198 8.02 -2.58 -37.10
CA LEU A 198 7.67 -1.55 -36.15
C LEU A 198 8.08 -1.99 -34.74
N SER A 199 8.63 -1.06 -33.95
CA SER A 199 8.98 -1.33 -32.55
C SER A 199 7.73 -1.67 -31.73
N ARG A 200 7.88 -2.28 -30.55
CA ARG A 200 6.75 -2.58 -29.65
C ARG A 200 5.94 -1.32 -29.27
N GLN A 201 6.59 -0.17 -29.28
CA GLN A 201 5.96 1.12 -29.04
C GLN A 201 5.16 1.60 -30.27
N ASP A 202 5.72 1.45 -31.48
CA ASP A 202 5.02 1.74 -32.73
C ASP A 202 3.79 0.85 -32.95
N VAL A 203 3.86 -0.45 -32.61
CA VAL A 203 2.73 -1.38 -32.70
C VAL A 203 1.61 -0.97 -31.73
N ARG A 204 1.95 -0.53 -30.51
CA ARG A 204 0.96 -0.01 -29.55
C ARG A 204 0.28 1.26 -30.07
N GLU A 205 1.04 2.22 -30.60
CA GLU A 205 0.50 3.47 -31.15
C GLU A 205 -0.39 3.22 -32.37
N CYS A 206 -0.01 2.28 -33.25
CA CYS A 206 -0.83 1.89 -34.39
C CYS A 206 -2.17 1.30 -33.95
N ILE A 207 -2.16 0.37 -32.99
CA ILE A 207 -3.37 -0.24 -32.46
C ILE A 207 -4.29 0.77 -31.73
N GLU A 208 -3.72 1.79 -31.09
CA GLU A 208 -4.49 2.87 -30.44
C GLU A 208 -5.17 3.79 -31.46
N LYS A 209 -4.55 4.04 -32.63
CA LYS A 209 -5.12 4.88 -33.70
C LYS A 209 -6.19 4.19 -34.55
N VAL A 210 -6.11 2.86 -34.71
CA VAL A 210 -7.04 2.08 -35.58
C VAL A 210 -8.37 1.72 -34.90
N LEU A 211 -8.41 1.72 -33.57
CA LEU A 211 -9.58 1.31 -32.78
C LEU A 211 -10.25 2.48 -32.05
N LYS A 212 -9.94 3.73 -32.44
CA LYS A 212 -10.73 4.93 -32.11
C LYS A 212 -11.73 5.15 -33.23
#